data_AF-A0A2A5P055-F1
#
_entry.id   AF-A0A2A5P055-F1
#
_cell.length_a   1.000
_cell.length_b   1.000
_cell.length_c   1.000
_cell.angle_alpha   90.00
_cell.angle_beta   90.00
_cell.angle_gamma   90.00
#
_symmetry.space_group_name_H-M   'P 1'
#
loop_
_entity.id
_entity.type
_entity.pdbx_description
1 polymer ?
#
loop_
_entity_poly.entity_id
_entity_poly.type
_entity_poly.pdbx_seq_one_letter_code
_entity_poly.pdbx_strand_id
1 'polypeptide(L)'
;MGHGIAEVAAMAGYEVADFVIEAVPENLDLKKEIFSKVDKIAPPHAILATNTSSLPISEIAEATERPDKVVGMHFFNPPVVMPLVEVIRGSKTSDETVNATVDLARRLGKTPIVVARDVPGFIVNRILVRVLNNACWYVRRGKASMEEVDAAARFKLELPMGPFELMDFIGIDIMHSIIKAMWERGFVIQPCPAIEEKVKAGELGVKSGKGFYTYPAAGKFVRPQLTREMGEKVDAVELIAPAVNEAAWLLREGIAGREDIDRACELGLNYPRGVLRMADEIGIDRIVEALTRLKEETGSNEYEPDPLLKQMVQEGKLGVKAGAGFYEYPKAEERKLSTLVVRIEPPIAWVYLNRPERLNAVNVEMLNELGSVLDELEERDDVRVLIVTGKGKAFSAGADVTQFKGMTPIKAFRFSRKFQEVLNKIEYLTKPVIMAINGYALGGGIEIAMSGDIRIAAESARIGQPEINLGIMPGAGGTQRMPRLTWPSRAKMLIYTGDAIPASEALKIGLVDLVVPDDKLEEEARRLALKLAEKPPIALLAAKYAIQFGMQADIRTGLSIESALFSILFSTRDFEEGVSAFLEKRKPKFRGE
;
A
#
# COMPACT_ATOMS: atom_id res chain seq x y z
N MET A 1 -7.43 50.57 15.87
CA MET A 1 -7.38 51.42 14.67
C MET A 1 -6.36 50.84 13.72
N GLY A 2 -6.80 50.50 12.50
CA GLY A 2 -6.04 50.56 11.25
C GLY A 2 -4.84 49.62 11.04
N HIS A 3 -5.07 48.35 10.71
CA HIS A 3 -4.18 47.57 9.82
C HIS A 3 -4.92 46.45 9.04
N GLY A 4 -6.26 46.44 9.02
CA GLY A 4 -7.05 45.66 8.08
C GLY A 4 -7.50 46.60 6.97
N ILE A 5 -7.31 46.21 5.71
CA ILE A 5 -7.29 47.05 4.49
C ILE A 5 -5.85 47.50 4.18
N ALA A 6 -5.01 46.54 3.80
CA ALA A 6 -4.17 46.81 2.65
C ALA A 6 -5.15 47.17 1.52
N GLU A 7 -5.00 48.39 1.03
CA GLU A 7 -5.82 48.96 -0.02
C GLU A 7 -6.08 47.95 -1.14
N VAL A 8 -7.21 48.11 -1.80
CA VAL A 8 -7.41 47.78 -3.21
C VAL A 8 -6.37 48.55 -4.06
N ALA A 9 -5.10 48.28 -3.82
CA ALA A 9 -3.92 48.84 -4.46
C ALA A 9 -3.40 47.74 -5.38
N ALA A 10 -3.72 47.69 -6.66
CA ALA A 10 -4.31 48.70 -7.53
C ALA A 10 -5.53 48.14 -8.27
N MET A 11 -6.58 48.96 -8.44
CA MET A 11 -7.64 48.70 -9.43
C MET A 11 -7.09 48.45 -10.86
N ALA A 12 -5.83 48.86 -11.13
CA ALA A 12 -5.15 48.80 -12.42
C ALA A 12 -4.85 47.39 -13.00
N GLY A 13 -5.35 46.31 -12.40
CA GLY A 13 -5.21 44.95 -12.94
C GLY A 13 -6.53 44.23 -13.20
N TYR A 14 -7.60 44.57 -12.47
CA TYR A 14 -8.87 43.87 -12.57
C TYR A 14 -9.63 44.19 -13.85
N GLU A 15 -9.54 45.43 -14.35
CA GLU A 15 -10.20 45.90 -15.57
C GLU A 15 -9.74 45.19 -16.85
N VAL A 16 -8.64 44.43 -16.79
CA VAL A 16 -8.04 43.71 -17.92
C VAL A 16 -7.82 42.22 -17.64
N ALA A 17 -8.20 41.72 -16.46
CA ALA A 17 -7.97 40.33 -16.07
C ALA A 17 -9.03 39.40 -16.65
N ASP A 18 -8.60 38.32 -17.31
CA ASP A 18 -9.50 37.25 -17.78
C ASP A 18 -9.90 36.27 -16.66
N PHE A 19 -9.10 36.20 -15.59
CA PHE A 19 -9.28 35.27 -14.49
C PHE A 19 -8.75 35.85 -13.17
N VAL A 20 -9.55 35.82 -12.11
CA VAL A 20 -9.18 36.32 -10.77
C VAL A 20 -9.24 35.16 -9.77
N ILE A 21 -8.21 35.01 -8.93
CA ILE A 21 -8.19 34.02 -7.84
C ILE A 21 -8.13 34.77 -6.50
N GLU A 22 -9.19 34.64 -5.71
CA GLU A 22 -9.31 35.21 -4.38
C GLU A 22 -8.72 34.26 -3.33
N ALA A 23 -7.80 34.76 -2.50
CA ALA A 23 -7.13 34.00 -1.43
C ALA A 23 -6.98 34.83 -0.13
N VAL A 24 -8.00 35.59 0.21
CA VAL A 24 -8.13 36.35 1.46
C VAL A 24 -8.63 35.46 2.61
N PRO A 25 -8.62 35.95 3.87
CA PRO A 25 -9.06 35.17 5.03
C PRO A 25 -10.42 34.48 4.86
N GLU A 26 -10.60 33.34 5.52
CA GLU A 26 -11.78 32.47 5.42
C GLU A 26 -12.99 33.07 6.18
N ASN A 27 -13.56 34.15 5.65
CA ASN A 27 -14.74 34.84 6.16
C ASN A 27 -15.72 35.11 5.01
N LEU A 28 -16.96 34.64 5.16
CA LEU A 28 -17.96 34.71 4.10
C LEU A 28 -18.35 36.15 3.73
N ASP A 29 -18.59 37.01 4.72
CA ASP A 29 -19.01 38.40 4.49
C ASP A 29 -17.91 39.19 3.76
N LEU A 30 -16.66 39.02 4.19
CA LEU A 30 -15.50 39.62 3.55
C LEU A 30 -15.35 39.14 2.10
N LYS A 31 -15.50 37.84 1.85
CA LYS A 31 -15.44 37.29 0.48
C LYS A 31 -16.60 37.81 -0.38
N LYS A 32 -17.83 37.86 0.14
CA LYS A 32 -18.98 38.46 -0.54
C LYS A 32 -18.73 39.92 -0.90
N GLU A 33 -18.17 40.70 0.03
CA GLU A 33 -17.81 42.10 -0.21
C GLU A 33 -16.77 42.24 -1.34
N ILE A 34 -15.72 41.43 -1.31
CA ILE A 34 -14.66 41.43 -2.34
C ILE A 34 -15.22 41.00 -3.69
N PHE A 35 -15.97 39.90 -3.76
CA PHE A 35 -16.57 39.41 -5.00
C PHE A 35 -17.52 40.45 -5.61
N SER A 36 -18.36 41.11 -4.80
CA SER A 36 -19.24 42.19 -5.28
C SER A 36 -18.47 43.39 -5.84
N LYS A 37 -17.33 43.73 -5.23
CA LYS A 37 -16.45 44.80 -5.74
C LYS A 37 -15.76 44.41 -7.03
N VAL A 38 -15.19 43.21 -7.10
CA VAL A 38 -14.45 42.71 -8.29
C VAL A 38 -15.41 42.53 -9.47
N ASP A 39 -16.63 42.03 -9.23
CA ASP A 39 -17.66 41.85 -10.25
C ASP A 39 -18.01 43.14 -11.01
N LYS A 40 -17.99 44.29 -10.32
CA LYS A 40 -18.27 45.60 -10.93
C LYS A 40 -17.12 46.15 -11.78
N ILE A 41 -15.89 45.70 -11.53
CA ILE A 41 -14.67 46.28 -12.11
C ILE A 41 -14.08 45.36 -13.18
N ALA A 42 -14.18 44.04 -13.01
CA ALA A 42 -13.64 43.06 -13.93
C ALA A 42 -14.47 42.98 -15.24
N PRO A 43 -13.82 42.77 -16.41
CA PRO A 43 -14.50 42.59 -17.68
C PRO A 43 -15.63 41.56 -17.61
N PRO A 44 -16.77 41.71 -18.32
CA PRO A 44 -17.90 40.79 -18.23
C PRO A 44 -17.56 39.32 -18.50
N HIS A 45 -16.51 39.04 -19.28
CA HIS A 45 -16.07 37.68 -19.58
C HIS A 45 -15.26 37.02 -18.45
N ALA A 46 -14.72 37.81 -17.52
CA ALA A 46 -13.77 37.36 -16.51
C ALA A 46 -14.38 36.33 -15.55
N ILE A 47 -13.60 35.29 -15.24
CA ILE A 47 -13.93 34.25 -14.25
C ILE A 47 -13.41 34.66 -12.88
N LEU A 48 -14.26 34.52 -11.86
CA LEU A 48 -13.95 34.85 -10.46
C LEU A 48 -13.85 33.55 -9.64
N ALA A 49 -12.63 33.14 -9.33
CA ALA A 49 -12.36 31.95 -8.53
C ALA A 49 -12.05 32.28 -7.07
N THR A 50 -12.46 31.42 -6.14
CA THR A 50 -12.06 31.49 -4.73
C THR A 50 -11.24 30.27 -4.32
N ASN A 51 -10.17 30.50 -3.55
CA ASN A 51 -9.34 29.47 -2.90
C ASN A 51 -9.91 29.03 -1.54
N THR A 52 -11.18 29.28 -1.25
CA THR A 52 -11.80 28.87 0.02
C THR A 52 -11.67 27.36 0.26
N SER A 53 -11.53 26.95 1.52
CA SER A 53 -11.39 25.54 1.92
C SER A 53 -12.69 24.92 2.43
N SER A 54 -13.69 25.75 2.76
CA SER A 54 -14.91 25.31 3.43
C SER A 54 -16.17 26.12 3.11
N LEU A 55 -16.04 27.28 2.47
CA LEU A 55 -17.19 28.14 2.13
C LEU A 55 -17.85 27.70 0.82
N PRO A 56 -19.18 27.84 0.66
CA PRO A 56 -19.90 27.32 -0.48
C PRO A 56 -19.72 28.32 -1.60
N ILE A 57 -19.29 27.82 -2.74
CA ILE A 57 -19.10 28.63 -3.94
C ILE A 57 -20.42 29.29 -4.33
N SER A 58 -21.53 28.58 -4.13
CA SER A 58 -22.88 29.07 -4.38
C SER A 58 -23.22 30.31 -3.56
N GLU A 59 -22.88 30.36 -2.27
CA GLU A 59 -23.16 31.54 -1.43
C GLU A 59 -22.28 32.73 -1.84
N ILE A 60 -21.00 32.51 -2.13
CA ILE A 60 -20.11 33.58 -2.59
C ILE A 60 -20.61 34.15 -3.92
N ALA A 61 -21.09 33.30 -4.83
CA ALA A 61 -21.61 33.70 -6.13
C ALA A 61 -22.84 34.61 -6.05
N GLU A 62 -23.67 34.52 -4.99
CA GLU A 62 -24.83 35.39 -4.78
C GLU A 62 -24.47 36.87 -4.69
N ALA A 63 -23.23 37.20 -4.34
CA ALA A 63 -22.76 38.58 -4.25
C ALA A 63 -22.40 39.20 -5.61
N THR A 64 -22.56 38.44 -6.71
CA THR A 64 -22.18 38.84 -8.08
C THR A 64 -23.37 38.77 -9.04
N GLU A 65 -23.31 39.55 -10.11
CA GLU A 65 -24.26 39.50 -11.24
C GLU A 65 -23.89 38.41 -12.28
N ARG A 66 -22.74 37.72 -12.11
CA ARG A 66 -22.21 36.65 -12.98
C ARG A 66 -22.03 35.30 -12.26
N PRO A 67 -23.03 34.76 -11.54
CA PRO A 67 -22.84 33.55 -10.74
C PRO A 67 -22.44 32.31 -11.57
N ASP A 68 -22.65 32.32 -12.89
CA ASP A 68 -22.17 31.31 -13.84
C ASP A 68 -20.65 31.33 -14.08
N LYS A 69 -20.00 32.47 -13.79
CA LYS A 69 -18.55 32.71 -13.87
C LYS A 69 -17.85 32.71 -12.53
N VAL A 70 -18.52 32.28 -11.46
CA VAL A 70 -17.93 32.09 -10.13
C VAL A 70 -17.62 30.62 -9.89
N VAL A 71 -16.41 30.29 -9.42
CA VAL A 71 -15.93 28.91 -9.26
C VAL A 71 -15.03 28.75 -8.03
N GLY A 72 -14.94 27.55 -7.46
CA GLY A 72 -13.90 27.24 -6.48
C GLY A 72 -12.64 26.74 -7.17
N MET A 73 -11.48 27.21 -6.74
CA MET A 73 -10.17 26.75 -7.19
C MET A 73 -9.29 26.58 -5.96
N HIS A 74 -9.48 25.47 -5.24
CA HIS A 74 -8.87 25.21 -3.94
C HIS A 74 -7.49 24.56 -4.12
N PHE A 75 -6.45 25.29 -3.71
CA PHE A 75 -5.05 24.89 -3.74
C PHE A 75 -4.62 24.28 -2.40
N PHE A 76 -3.69 23.33 -2.46
CA PHE A 76 -3.13 22.67 -1.28
C PHE A 76 -1.82 23.31 -0.85
N ASN A 77 -1.64 23.53 0.45
CA ASN A 77 -0.45 24.20 0.98
C ASN A 77 0.76 23.24 1.08
N PRO A 78 1.96 23.62 0.61
CA PRO A 78 2.30 24.84 -0.14
C PRO A 78 1.83 24.82 -1.60
N PRO A 79 1.11 25.85 -2.09
CA PRO A 79 0.46 25.83 -3.40
C PRO A 79 1.42 25.79 -4.57
N VAL A 80 2.68 26.21 -4.38
CA VAL A 80 3.71 26.12 -5.42
C VAL A 80 4.28 24.71 -5.60
N VAL A 81 4.20 23.87 -4.56
CA VAL A 81 4.74 22.50 -4.55
C VAL A 81 3.65 21.47 -4.79
N MET A 82 2.50 21.64 -4.14
CA MET A 82 1.45 20.63 -4.16
C MET A 82 0.85 20.50 -5.57
N PRO A 83 0.71 19.27 -6.10
CA PRO A 83 0.25 19.04 -7.46
C PRO A 83 -1.26 19.17 -7.59
N LEU A 84 -2.04 19.00 -6.52
CA LEU A 84 -3.50 18.96 -6.56
C LEU A 84 -4.12 20.37 -6.55
N VAL A 85 -5.20 20.53 -7.33
CA VAL A 85 -6.19 21.60 -7.19
C VAL A 85 -7.59 21.00 -7.27
N GLU A 86 -8.45 21.28 -6.30
CA GLU A 86 -9.87 20.96 -6.40
C GLU A 86 -10.59 22.10 -7.13
N VAL A 87 -11.32 21.79 -8.20
CA VAL A 87 -12.13 22.74 -8.98
C VAL A 87 -13.59 22.51 -8.60
N ILE A 88 -14.19 23.45 -7.89
CA ILE A 88 -15.49 23.26 -7.25
C ILE A 88 -16.59 24.01 -8.02
N ARG A 89 -17.57 23.25 -8.49
CA ARG A 89 -18.76 23.79 -9.15
C ARG A 89 -19.77 24.28 -8.12
N GLY A 90 -20.09 25.58 -8.16
CA GLY A 90 -21.26 26.13 -7.48
C GLY A 90 -22.54 25.84 -8.27
N SER A 91 -23.69 26.01 -7.63
CA SER A 91 -25.02 25.67 -8.19
C SER A 91 -25.35 26.32 -9.55
N LYS A 92 -24.75 27.48 -9.85
CA LYS A 92 -24.96 28.22 -11.11
C LYS A 92 -23.73 28.20 -12.03
N THR A 93 -22.58 27.71 -11.57
CA THR A 93 -21.31 27.73 -12.34
C THR A 93 -21.45 26.94 -13.64
N SER A 94 -21.11 27.58 -14.77
CA SER A 94 -21.22 26.98 -16.09
C SER A 94 -20.12 25.95 -16.37
N ASP A 95 -20.39 25.05 -17.32
CA ASP A 95 -19.38 24.08 -17.81
C ASP A 95 -18.18 24.80 -18.43
N GLU A 96 -18.41 25.91 -19.12
CA GLU A 96 -17.35 26.74 -19.70
C GLU A 96 -16.40 27.24 -18.62
N THR A 97 -16.94 27.75 -17.50
CA THR A 97 -16.13 28.23 -16.36
C THR A 97 -15.33 27.11 -15.72
N VAL A 98 -15.94 25.93 -15.51
CA VAL A 98 -15.24 24.76 -14.96
C VAL A 98 -14.11 24.31 -15.88
N ASN A 99 -14.39 24.17 -17.19
CA ASN A 99 -13.40 23.73 -18.17
C ASN A 99 -12.23 24.71 -18.29
N ALA A 100 -12.52 26.02 -18.33
CA ALA A 100 -11.48 27.05 -18.34
C ALA A 100 -10.60 27.01 -17.09
N THR A 101 -11.20 26.74 -15.92
CA THR A 101 -10.47 26.61 -14.65
C THR A 101 -9.59 25.36 -14.62
N VAL A 102 -10.10 24.23 -15.13
CA VAL A 102 -9.35 22.98 -15.31
C VAL A 102 -8.15 23.18 -16.24
N ASP A 103 -8.34 23.85 -17.37
CA ASP A 103 -7.27 24.12 -18.32
C ASP A 103 -6.22 25.08 -17.75
N LEU A 104 -6.65 26.10 -17.00
CA LEU A 104 -5.73 26.98 -16.28
C LEU A 104 -4.91 26.19 -15.24
N ALA A 105 -5.55 25.34 -14.42
CA ALA A 105 -4.86 24.51 -13.45
C ALA A 105 -3.79 23.62 -14.11
N ARG A 106 -4.10 22.98 -15.25
CA ARG A 106 -3.14 22.19 -16.02
C ARG A 106 -1.97 23.02 -16.53
N ARG A 107 -2.23 24.23 -17.05
CA ARG A 107 -1.17 25.17 -17.49
C ARG A 107 -0.26 25.62 -16.35
N LEU A 108 -0.79 25.69 -15.13
CA LEU A 108 -0.03 25.94 -13.90
C LEU A 108 0.75 24.70 -13.39
N GLY A 109 0.77 23.60 -14.16
CA GLY A 109 1.42 22.35 -13.77
C GLY A 109 0.68 21.58 -12.67
N LYS A 110 -0.62 21.87 -12.47
CA LYS A 110 -1.45 21.21 -11.48
C LYS A 110 -2.27 20.08 -12.09
N THR A 111 -2.67 19.15 -11.25
CA THR A 111 -3.65 18.10 -11.52
C THR A 111 -5.00 18.57 -10.96
N PRO A 112 -5.91 19.09 -11.80
CA PRO A 112 -7.24 19.47 -11.36
C PRO A 112 -8.12 18.25 -11.11
N ILE A 113 -8.91 18.30 -10.05
CA ILE A 113 -9.99 17.35 -9.77
C ILE A 113 -11.30 18.13 -9.64
N VAL A 114 -12.30 17.77 -10.44
CA VAL A 114 -13.58 18.48 -10.46
C VAL A 114 -14.49 17.93 -9.36
N VAL A 115 -14.94 18.82 -8.49
CA VAL A 115 -15.96 18.56 -7.48
C VAL A 115 -17.29 19.00 -8.06
N ALA A 116 -18.19 18.05 -8.30
CA ALA A 116 -19.42 18.28 -9.06
C ALA A 116 -20.39 19.26 -8.39
N ARG A 117 -20.32 19.39 -7.06
CA ARG A 117 -21.14 20.30 -6.24
C ARG A 117 -20.34 20.79 -5.04
N ASP A 118 -20.61 22.00 -4.59
CA ASP A 118 -19.98 22.58 -3.40
C ASP A 118 -20.55 21.97 -2.11
N VAL A 119 -19.77 21.08 -1.50
CA VAL A 119 -20.06 20.47 -0.20
C VAL A 119 -19.01 20.90 0.83
N PRO A 120 -19.35 20.98 2.14
CA PRO A 120 -18.37 21.32 3.18
C PRO A 120 -17.15 20.39 3.13
N GLY A 121 -15.95 20.99 3.02
CA GLY A 121 -14.67 20.30 2.97
C GLY A 121 -14.34 19.57 1.65
N PHE A 122 -15.18 19.72 0.62
CA PHE A 122 -14.99 19.14 -0.71
C PHE A 122 -14.69 17.63 -0.68
N ILE A 123 -13.56 17.18 -1.24
CA ILE A 123 -13.13 15.78 -1.18
C ILE A 123 -12.10 15.61 -0.06
N VAL A 124 -10.96 16.30 -0.18
CA VAL A 124 -9.78 15.98 0.64
C VAL A 124 -9.98 16.32 2.11
N ASN A 125 -10.39 17.56 2.41
CA ASN A 125 -10.58 17.99 3.81
C ASN A 125 -11.67 17.15 4.48
N ARG A 126 -12.74 16.85 3.74
CA ARG A 126 -13.87 16.04 4.20
C ARG A 126 -13.46 14.63 4.62
N ILE A 127 -12.58 13.99 3.84
CA ILE A 127 -12.01 12.67 4.18
C ILE A 127 -11.00 12.80 5.33
N LEU A 128 -10.12 13.80 5.29
CA LEU A 128 -9.06 14.00 6.29
C LEU A 128 -9.62 14.20 7.70
N VAL A 129 -10.63 15.06 7.86
CA VAL A 129 -11.21 15.34 9.20
C VAL A 129 -11.77 14.09 9.86
N ARG A 130 -12.24 13.10 9.09
CA ARG A 130 -12.73 11.82 9.62
C ARG A 130 -11.62 11.03 10.29
N VAL A 131 -10.45 10.95 9.67
CA VAL A 131 -9.29 10.24 10.25
C VAL A 131 -8.80 10.95 11.50
N LEU A 132 -8.60 12.27 11.43
CA LEU A 132 -8.01 13.03 12.54
C LEU A 132 -8.94 13.09 13.75
N ASN A 133 -10.23 13.35 13.52
CA ASN A 133 -11.22 13.43 14.60
C ASN A 133 -11.45 12.05 15.26
N ASN A 134 -11.53 10.98 14.46
CA ASN A 134 -11.67 9.64 14.98
C ASN A 134 -10.44 9.18 15.77
N ALA A 135 -9.22 9.47 15.30
CA ALA A 135 -7.99 9.20 16.05
C ALA A 135 -7.97 9.90 17.41
N CYS A 136 -8.40 11.17 17.45
CA CYS A 136 -8.54 11.92 18.70
C CYS A 136 -9.54 11.25 19.66
N TRP A 137 -10.69 10.81 19.16
CA TRP A 137 -11.66 10.06 19.95
C TRP A 137 -11.14 8.70 20.41
N TYR A 138 -10.38 8.01 19.57
CA TYR A 138 -9.77 6.71 19.89
C TYR A 138 -8.89 6.82 21.14
N VAL A 139 -8.05 7.86 21.21
CA VAL A 139 -7.21 8.15 22.38
C VAL A 139 -8.06 8.64 23.56
N ARG A 140 -9.03 9.54 23.34
CA ARG A 140 -9.87 10.07 24.43
C ARG A 140 -10.72 9.00 25.12
N ARG A 141 -11.10 7.94 24.39
CA ARG A 141 -11.82 6.76 24.92
C ARG A 141 -10.88 5.77 25.63
N GLY A 142 -9.58 6.03 25.67
CA GLY A 142 -8.59 5.19 26.33
C GLY A 142 -8.26 3.90 25.57
N LYS A 143 -8.58 3.80 24.26
CA LYS A 143 -8.29 2.60 23.46
C LYS A 143 -6.79 2.44 23.17
N ALA A 144 -6.05 3.54 23.07
CA ALA A 144 -4.60 3.55 22.86
C ALA A 144 -4.00 4.93 23.21
N SER A 145 -2.68 4.99 23.31
CA SER A 145 -1.91 6.24 23.36
C SER A 145 -1.80 6.91 21.98
N MET A 146 -1.40 8.18 21.96
CA MET A 146 -1.20 8.93 20.71
C MET A 146 -0.12 8.29 19.85
N GLU A 147 0.98 7.84 20.47
CA GLU A 147 2.10 7.20 19.80
C GLU A 147 1.72 5.84 19.20
N GLU A 148 0.91 5.04 19.89
CA GLU A 148 0.40 3.78 19.35
C GLU A 148 -0.51 4.01 18.13
N VAL A 149 -1.37 5.04 18.18
CA VAL A 149 -2.25 5.43 17.06
C VAL A 149 -1.43 5.93 15.86
N ASP A 150 -0.49 6.84 16.09
CA ASP A 150 0.39 7.35 15.03
C ASP A 150 1.26 6.25 14.43
N ALA A 151 1.76 5.31 15.25
CA ALA A 151 2.51 4.16 14.78
C ALA A 151 1.65 3.23 13.91
N ALA A 152 0.41 2.94 14.32
CA ALA A 152 -0.51 2.12 13.53
C ALA A 152 -0.83 2.78 12.19
N ALA A 153 -1.10 4.08 12.17
CA ALA A 153 -1.31 4.83 10.94
C ALA A 153 -0.08 4.79 10.01
N ARG A 154 1.13 4.99 10.53
CA ARG A 154 2.35 4.95 9.72
C ARG A 154 2.74 3.55 9.23
N PHE A 155 2.60 2.53 10.06
CA PHE A 155 3.21 1.22 9.79
C PHE A 155 2.22 0.14 9.33
N LYS A 156 0.93 0.26 9.67
CA LYS A 156 -0.12 -0.65 9.19
C LYS A 156 -0.90 -0.08 8.01
N LEU A 157 -1.23 1.22 8.05
CA LEU A 157 -1.89 1.91 6.94
C LEU A 157 -0.91 2.56 5.96
N GLU A 158 0.38 2.57 6.29
CA GLU A 158 1.45 3.14 5.46
C GLU A 158 1.27 4.65 5.18
N LEU A 159 0.54 5.35 6.06
CA LEU A 159 0.34 6.80 5.94
C LEU A 159 1.65 7.55 6.17
N PRO A 160 1.89 8.68 5.46
CA PRO A 160 3.14 9.42 5.55
C PRO A 160 3.38 10.01 6.95
N MET A 161 2.31 10.37 7.65
CA MET A 161 2.35 10.88 9.02
C MET A 161 1.23 10.24 9.84
N GLY A 162 1.44 10.13 11.15
CA GLY A 162 0.37 9.74 12.06
C GLY A 162 -0.63 10.89 12.24
N PRO A 163 -1.89 10.62 12.65
CA PRO A 163 -2.91 11.65 12.84
C PRO A 163 -2.49 12.81 13.77
N PHE A 164 -1.84 12.52 14.90
CA PHE A 164 -1.43 13.54 15.86
C PHE A 164 -0.21 14.33 15.38
N GLU A 165 0.78 13.64 14.81
CA GLU A 165 1.90 14.27 14.10
C GLU A 165 1.40 15.23 13.00
N LEU A 166 0.42 14.80 12.21
CA LEU A 166 -0.12 15.59 11.10
C LEU A 166 -0.90 16.81 11.60
N MET A 167 -1.72 16.66 12.64
CA MET A 167 -2.42 17.80 13.26
C MET A 167 -1.45 18.84 13.79
N ASP A 168 -0.35 18.43 14.43
CA ASP A 168 0.67 19.36 14.92
C ASP A 168 1.44 20.02 13.78
N PHE A 169 1.69 19.30 12.68
CA PHE A 169 2.38 19.83 11.51
C PHE A 169 1.54 20.86 10.76
N ILE A 170 0.25 20.60 10.56
CA ILE A 170 -0.70 21.54 9.94
C ILE A 170 -0.92 22.76 10.85
N GLY A 171 -1.12 22.50 12.14
CA GLY A 171 -1.56 23.49 13.12
C GLY A 171 -2.95 23.12 13.65
N ILE A 172 -3.03 22.89 14.96
CA ILE A 172 -4.26 22.38 15.60
C ILE A 172 -5.42 23.40 15.50
N ASP A 173 -5.14 24.70 15.57
CA ASP A 173 -6.12 25.76 15.37
C ASP A 173 -6.71 25.80 13.96
N ILE A 174 -5.89 25.51 12.93
CA ILE A 174 -6.38 25.41 11.56
C ILE A 174 -7.34 24.23 11.46
N MET A 175 -6.95 23.06 11.97
CA MET A 175 -7.84 21.89 11.98
C MET A 175 -9.13 22.13 12.76
N HIS A 176 -9.03 22.79 13.92
CA HIS A 176 -10.19 23.19 14.71
C HIS A 176 -11.13 24.11 13.92
N SER A 177 -10.58 25.10 13.18
CA SER A 177 -11.37 26.02 12.36
C SER A 177 -12.12 25.30 11.23
N ILE A 178 -11.46 24.34 10.56
CA ILE A 178 -12.06 23.55 9.48
C ILE A 178 -13.20 22.68 10.04
N ILE A 179 -12.93 21.92 11.10
CA ILE A 179 -13.94 21.03 11.72
C ILE A 179 -15.14 21.85 12.19
N LYS A 180 -14.90 22.98 12.85
CA LYS A 180 -15.96 23.88 13.33
C LYS A 180 -16.79 24.44 12.17
N ALA A 181 -16.14 24.96 11.13
CA ALA A 181 -16.83 25.51 9.95
C ALA A 181 -17.71 24.46 9.26
N MET A 182 -17.20 23.22 9.11
CA MET A 182 -17.99 22.12 8.56
C MET A 182 -19.16 21.75 9.48
N TRP A 183 -18.93 21.65 10.79
CA TRP A 183 -19.94 21.25 11.77
C TRP A 183 -21.10 22.25 11.89
N GLU A 184 -20.80 23.55 11.96
CA GLU A 184 -21.81 24.62 11.98
C GLU A 184 -22.71 24.62 10.74
N ARG A 185 -22.28 23.95 9.67
CA ARG A 185 -22.97 23.83 8.39
C ARG A 185 -23.63 22.47 8.17
N GLY A 186 -23.83 21.71 9.26
CA GLY A 186 -24.57 20.46 9.24
C GLY A 186 -23.75 19.25 8.78
N PHE A 187 -22.42 19.38 8.67
CA PHE A 187 -21.57 18.19 8.54
C PHE A 187 -21.71 17.34 9.79
N VAL A 188 -22.14 16.09 9.61
CA VAL A 188 -22.39 15.15 10.72
C VAL A 188 -21.06 14.67 11.27
N ILE A 189 -20.52 15.40 12.23
CA ILE A 189 -19.30 15.09 12.97
C ILE A 189 -19.48 15.48 14.43
N GLN A 190 -18.88 14.72 15.34
CA GLN A 190 -18.78 15.13 16.73
C GLN A 190 -17.33 15.58 17.00
N PRO A 191 -17.04 16.90 17.07
CA PRO A 191 -15.69 17.38 17.29
C PRO A 191 -15.09 16.86 18.61
N CYS A 192 -13.89 16.28 18.55
CA CYS A 192 -13.18 15.80 19.72
C CYS A 192 -12.74 16.98 20.61
N PRO A 193 -13.15 17.04 21.90
CA PRO A 193 -12.83 18.17 22.77
C PRO A 193 -11.33 18.44 22.95
N ALA A 194 -10.50 17.40 22.85
CA ALA A 194 -9.05 17.55 23.02
C ALA A 194 -8.41 18.49 21.97
N ILE A 195 -9.01 18.62 20.79
CA ILE A 195 -8.56 19.59 19.77
C ILE A 195 -8.79 21.03 20.28
N GLU A 196 -9.99 21.33 20.79
CA GLU A 196 -10.31 22.66 21.32
C GLU A 196 -9.52 22.97 22.61
N GLU A 197 -9.33 21.97 23.48
CA GLU A 197 -8.51 22.06 24.70
C GLU A 197 -7.08 22.54 24.35
N LYS A 198 -6.48 21.99 23.29
CA LYS A 198 -5.14 22.39 22.81
C LYS A 198 -5.11 23.82 22.27
N VAL A 199 -6.12 24.22 21.50
CA VAL A 199 -6.23 25.60 20.98
C VAL A 199 -6.35 26.61 22.12
N LYS A 200 -7.20 26.33 23.12
CA LYS A 200 -7.35 27.20 24.31
C LYS A 200 -6.06 27.31 25.13
N ALA A 201 -5.25 26.26 25.16
CA ALA A 201 -3.96 26.24 25.82
C ALA A 201 -2.84 26.95 25.02
N GLY A 202 -3.09 27.39 23.78
CA GLY A 202 -2.06 27.93 22.89
C GLY A 202 -1.07 26.87 22.39
N GLU A 203 -1.39 25.60 22.56
CA GLU A 203 -0.60 24.46 22.12
C GLU A 203 -0.99 24.08 20.69
N LEU A 204 -0.51 24.87 19.72
CA LEU A 204 -0.92 24.82 18.31
C LEU A 204 -0.06 23.89 17.43
N GLY A 205 0.79 23.05 18.01
CA GLY A 205 1.67 22.14 17.28
C GLY A 205 3.06 22.72 16.99
N VAL A 206 3.59 22.43 15.80
CA VAL A 206 4.96 22.81 15.41
C VAL A 206 5.18 24.32 15.52
N LYS A 207 4.21 25.12 15.09
CA LYS A 207 4.33 26.59 15.06
C LYS A 207 4.44 27.25 16.44
N SER A 208 3.88 26.62 17.47
CA SER A 208 4.01 27.06 18.88
C SER A 208 5.10 26.30 19.64
N GLY A 209 5.71 25.28 19.03
CA GLY A 209 6.69 24.39 19.66
C GLY A 209 6.08 23.30 20.54
N LYS A 210 4.75 23.26 20.66
CA LYS A 210 4.01 22.28 21.47
C LYS A 210 2.57 22.14 20.97
N GLY A 211 2.10 20.91 20.83
CA GLY A 211 0.72 20.53 20.50
C GLY A 211 0.38 19.20 21.18
N PHE A 212 0.05 18.17 20.40
CA PHE A 212 -0.02 16.79 20.89
C PHE A 212 1.37 16.26 21.25
N TYR A 213 2.39 16.62 20.47
CA TYR A 213 3.80 16.40 20.76
C TYR A 213 4.50 17.69 21.21
N THR A 214 5.73 17.55 21.71
CA THR A 214 6.61 18.68 22.05
C THR A 214 7.76 18.75 21.05
N TYR A 215 8.06 19.96 20.58
CA TYR A 215 9.09 20.21 19.56
C TYR A 215 10.27 21.00 20.13
N PRO A 216 11.47 20.90 19.55
CA PRO A 216 12.66 21.55 20.11
C PRO A 216 12.57 23.09 20.15
N ALA A 217 11.80 23.69 19.24
CA ALA A 217 11.52 25.12 19.19
C ALA A 217 10.27 25.38 18.34
N ALA A 218 9.64 26.54 18.51
CA ALA A 218 8.58 27.01 17.63
C ALA A 218 9.05 27.04 16.17
N GLY A 219 8.24 26.48 15.27
CA GLY A 219 8.53 26.34 13.85
C GLY A 219 9.52 25.23 13.48
N LYS A 220 10.13 24.54 14.46
CA LYS A 220 11.13 23.49 14.21
C LYS A 220 10.51 22.10 14.31
N PHE A 221 10.08 21.57 13.16
CA PHE A 221 9.59 20.20 13.08
C PHE A 221 10.69 19.17 13.31
N VAL A 222 10.43 18.21 14.20
CA VAL A 222 11.18 16.97 14.35
C VAL A 222 10.16 15.85 14.37
N ARG A 223 10.41 14.81 13.57
CA ARG A 223 9.51 13.68 13.44
C ARG A 223 9.47 12.86 14.74
N PRO A 224 8.27 12.56 15.30
CA PRO A 224 8.15 11.67 16.45
C PRO A 224 8.78 10.30 16.18
N GLN A 225 9.57 9.81 17.13
CA GLN A 225 10.24 8.51 17.09
C GLN A 225 9.24 7.42 17.46
N LEU A 226 8.81 6.65 16.47
CA LEU A 226 7.81 5.58 16.61
C LEU A 226 8.39 4.28 16.05
N THR A 227 8.10 3.15 16.69
CA THR A 227 8.45 1.82 16.19
C THR A 227 7.21 1.08 15.71
N ARG A 228 7.41 0.02 14.91
CA ARG A 228 6.31 -0.78 14.35
C ARG A 228 5.51 -1.46 15.47
N GLU A 229 6.19 -1.94 16.50
CA GLU A 229 5.62 -2.69 17.62
C GLU A 229 4.61 -1.85 18.41
N MET A 230 4.81 -0.53 18.49
CA MET A 230 3.88 0.39 19.16
C MET A 230 2.48 0.34 18.51
N GLY A 231 2.40 0.18 17.19
CA GLY A 231 1.11 0.16 16.48
C GLY A 231 0.35 -1.16 16.55
N GLU A 232 0.93 -2.22 17.13
CA GLU A 232 0.40 -3.59 17.03
C GLU A 232 -0.99 -3.76 17.64
N LYS A 233 -1.27 -3.09 18.77
CA LYS A 233 -2.53 -3.22 19.50
C LYS A 233 -3.69 -2.43 18.89
N VAL A 234 -3.39 -1.44 18.05
CA VAL A 234 -4.41 -0.58 17.45
C VAL A 234 -5.00 -1.27 16.23
N ASP A 235 -6.34 -1.33 16.17
CA ASP A 235 -7.03 -1.74 14.95
C ASP A 235 -6.99 -0.60 13.95
N ALA A 236 -6.10 -0.72 12.96
CA ALA A 236 -5.93 0.25 11.89
C ALA A 236 -7.20 0.41 11.05
N VAL A 237 -8.07 -0.60 10.99
CA VAL A 237 -9.35 -0.51 10.26
C VAL A 237 -10.28 0.47 10.95
N GLU A 238 -10.38 0.44 12.28
CA GLU A 238 -11.21 1.40 13.04
C GLU A 238 -10.75 2.85 12.83
N LEU A 239 -9.45 3.09 12.59
CA LEU A 239 -8.93 4.44 12.32
C LEU A 239 -9.38 5.00 10.97
N ILE A 240 -9.33 4.18 9.91
CA ILE A 240 -9.57 4.62 8.53
C ILE A 240 -11.03 4.45 8.08
N ALA A 241 -11.80 3.56 8.71
CA ALA A 241 -13.16 3.24 8.31
C ALA A 241 -14.09 4.48 8.19
N PRO A 242 -14.05 5.48 9.09
CA PRO A 242 -14.85 6.70 8.94
C PRO A 242 -14.50 7.51 7.68
N ALA A 243 -13.24 7.48 7.24
CA ALA A 243 -12.79 8.15 6.03
C ALA A 243 -13.24 7.41 4.77
N VAL A 244 -13.20 6.07 4.78
CA VAL A 244 -13.79 5.23 3.73
C VAL A 244 -15.30 5.45 3.64
N ASN A 245 -15.99 5.57 4.78
CA ASN A 245 -17.42 5.86 4.83
C ASN A 245 -17.76 7.17 4.13
N GLU A 246 -16.95 8.21 4.38
CA GLU A 246 -17.12 9.52 3.73
C GLU A 246 -16.79 9.47 2.23
N ALA A 247 -15.76 8.71 1.83
CA ALA A 247 -15.45 8.49 0.42
C ALA A 247 -16.58 7.75 -0.31
N ALA A 248 -17.22 6.78 0.33
CA ALA A 248 -18.40 6.10 -0.21
C ALA A 248 -19.59 7.06 -0.37
N TRP A 249 -19.81 7.96 0.60
CA TRP A 249 -20.81 9.01 0.50
C TRP A 249 -20.54 9.96 -0.68
N LEU A 250 -19.30 10.43 -0.84
CA LEU A 250 -18.88 11.29 -1.95
C LEU A 250 -19.15 10.63 -3.31
N LEU A 251 -18.89 9.32 -3.42
CA LEU A 251 -19.14 8.54 -4.62
C LEU A 251 -20.64 8.35 -4.88
N ARG A 252 -21.41 7.95 -3.87
CA ARG A 252 -22.87 7.68 -3.99
C ARG A 252 -23.64 8.96 -4.33
N GLU A 253 -23.27 10.09 -3.74
CA GLU A 253 -23.87 11.39 -4.03
C GLU A 253 -23.36 12.02 -5.34
N GLY A 254 -22.47 11.34 -6.08
CA GLY A 254 -21.94 11.85 -7.35
C GLY A 254 -21.18 13.17 -7.20
N ILE A 255 -20.54 13.40 -6.04
CA ILE A 255 -19.70 14.58 -5.80
C ILE A 255 -18.38 14.46 -6.57
N ALA A 256 -17.83 13.26 -6.64
CA ALA A 256 -16.63 12.94 -7.41
C ALA A 256 -16.61 11.47 -7.84
N GLY A 257 -15.92 11.16 -8.93
CA GLY A 257 -15.71 9.79 -9.37
C GLY A 257 -14.75 9.03 -8.44
N ARG A 258 -14.81 7.69 -8.45
CA ARG A 258 -13.93 6.83 -7.63
C ARG A 258 -12.44 7.13 -7.84
N GLU A 259 -12.03 7.32 -9.09
CA GLU A 259 -10.64 7.60 -9.45
C GLU A 259 -10.20 9.00 -8.98
N ASP A 260 -11.10 9.97 -9.06
CA ASP A 260 -10.87 11.33 -8.58
C ASP A 260 -10.74 11.38 -7.05
N ILE A 261 -11.60 10.67 -6.32
CA ILE A 261 -11.52 10.56 -4.85
C ILE A 261 -10.16 9.99 -4.44
N ASP A 262 -9.78 8.87 -5.04
CA ASP A 262 -8.51 8.22 -4.76
C ASP A 262 -7.31 9.10 -5.13
N ARG A 263 -7.36 9.74 -6.31
CA ARG A 263 -6.30 10.63 -6.77
C ARG A 263 -6.18 11.87 -5.89
N ALA A 264 -7.29 12.39 -5.37
CA ALA A 264 -7.31 13.50 -4.42
C ALA A 264 -6.63 13.11 -3.12
N CYS A 265 -6.88 11.91 -2.58
CA CYS A 265 -6.18 11.39 -1.40
C CYS A 265 -4.68 11.19 -1.65
N GLU A 266 -4.31 10.60 -2.79
CA GLU A 266 -2.90 10.39 -3.16
C GLU A 266 -2.14 11.70 -3.30
N LEU A 267 -2.71 12.71 -3.96
CA LEU A 267 -2.01 13.96 -4.24
C LEU A 267 -2.12 15.00 -3.12
N GLY A 268 -3.28 15.06 -2.46
CA GLY A 268 -3.58 16.04 -1.41
C GLY A 268 -3.12 15.60 -0.03
N LEU A 269 -3.26 14.31 0.29
CA LEU A 269 -2.87 13.74 1.60
C LEU A 269 -1.58 12.92 1.55
N ASN A 270 -1.02 12.73 0.35
CA ASN A 270 0.15 11.89 0.13
C ASN A 270 -0.06 10.45 0.64
N TYR A 271 -1.30 9.95 0.53
CA TYR A 271 -1.60 8.56 0.86
C TYR A 271 -0.87 7.62 -0.11
N PRO A 272 -0.39 6.45 0.36
CA PRO A 272 0.35 5.51 -0.48
C PRO A 272 -0.50 4.96 -1.64
N ARG A 273 -1.82 4.92 -1.42
CA ARG A 273 -2.87 4.48 -2.34
C ARG A 273 -4.12 5.31 -2.05
N GLY A 274 -5.00 5.45 -3.02
CA GLY A 274 -6.33 6.01 -2.80
C GLY A 274 -7.13 5.30 -1.68
N VAL A 275 -7.99 6.05 -0.98
CA VAL A 275 -8.75 5.56 0.18
C VAL A 275 -9.74 4.44 -0.16
N LEU A 276 -10.31 4.44 -1.37
CA LEU A 276 -11.20 3.37 -1.84
C LEU A 276 -10.41 2.10 -2.19
N ARG A 277 -9.21 2.22 -2.77
CA ARG A 277 -8.29 1.08 -2.95
C ARG A 277 -7.85 0.49 -1.62
N MET A 278 -7.55 1.33 -0.62
CA MET A 278 -7.24 0.86 0.73
C MET A 278 -8.44 0.09 1.33
N ALA A 279 -9.67 0.55 1.11
CA ALA A 279 -10.87 -0.16 1.55
C ALA A 279 -11.00 -1.55 0.89
N ASP A 280 -10.74 -1.64 -0.41
CA ASP A 280 -10.78 -2.92 -1.14
C ASP A 280 -9.68 -3.90 -0.69
N GLU A 281 -8.50 -3.41 -0.32
CA GLU A 281 -7.42 -4.24 0.25
C GLU A 281 -7.77 -4.75 1.65
N ILE A 282 -8.39 -3.89 2.49
CA ILE A 282 -8.82 -4.24 3.85
C ILE A 282 -9.99 -5.23 3.80
N GLY A 283 -10.93 -5.02 2.90
CA GLY A 283 -12.19 -5.71 2.79
C GLY A 283 -13.38 -4.84 3.23
N ILE A 284 -14.35 -4.65 2.34
CA ILE A 284 -15.51 -3.77 2.58
C ILE A 284 -16.38 -4.24 3.74
N ASP A 285 -16.50 -5.55 3.94
CA ASP A 285 -17.17 -6.13 5.11
C ASP A 285 -16.49 -5.76 6.43
N ARG A 286 -15.16 -5.75 6.48
CA ARG A 286 -14.41 -5.33 7.68
C ARG A 286 -14.57 -3.84 7.96
N ILE A 287 -14.66 -3.01 6.91
CA ILE A 287 -14.97 -1.59 7.05
C ILE A 287 -16.37 -1.40 7.65
N VAL A 288 -17.38 -2.11 7.12
CA VAL A 288 -18.75 -2.06 7.63
C VAL A 288 -18.83 -2.55 9.07
N GLU A 289 -18.12 -3.63 9.42
CA GLU A 289 -18.03 -4.15 10.79
C GLU A 289 -17.44 -3.11 11.76
N ALA A 290 -16.31 -2.49 11.39
CA ALA A 290 -15.67 -1.46 12.19
C ALA A 290 -16.58 -0.23 12.40
N LEU A 291 -17.27 0.23 11.35
CA LEU A 291 -18.24 1.31 11.43
C LEU A 291 -19.42 0.96 12.34
N THR A 292 -19.94 -0.26 12.22
CA THR A 292 -21.04 -0.76 13.04
C THR A 292 -20.64 -0.81 14.51
N ARG A 293 -19.44 -1.32 14.82
CA ARG A 293 -18.91 -1.34 16.18
C ARG A 293 -18.74 0.07 16.74
N LEU A 294 -18.15 0.99 15.99
CA LEU A 294 -18.00 2.39 16.41
C LEU A 294 -19.37 3.06 16.63
N LYS A 295 -20.37 2.74 15.79
CA LYS A 295 -21.75 3.22 15.95
C LYS A 295 -22.38 2.70 17.24
N GLU A 296 -22.23 1.41 17.54
CA GLU A 296 -22.74 0.78 18.75
C GLU A 296 -22.07 1.33 20.01
N GLU A 297 -20.74 1.50 20.00
CA GLU A 297 -19.97 2.01 21.12
C GLU A 297 -20.30 3.47 21.46
N THR A 298 -20.59 4.29 20.44
CA THR A 298 -20.67 5.76 20.60
C THR A 298 -22.07 6.31 20.49
N GLY A 299 -22.98 5.57 19.86
CA GLY A 299 -24.30 6.07 19.43
C GLY A 299 -24.27 7.13 18.33
N SER A 300 -23.09 7.58 17.89
CA SER A 300 -22.94 8.72 16.96
C SER A 300 -23.33 8.35 15.53
N ASN A 301 -24.15 9.17 14.87
CA ASN A 301 -24.54 8.95 13.46
C ASN A 301 -23.37 9.12 12.47
N GLU A 302 -22.23 9.65 12.92
CA GLU A 302 -21.04 9.80 12.06
C GLU A 302 -20.43 8.46 11.62
N TYR A 303 -20.69 7.39 12.37
CA TYR A 303 -20.19 6.03 12.09
C TYR A 303 -21.25 5.13 11.45
N GLU A 304 -22.44 5.65 11.12
CA GLU A 304 -23.46 4.87 10.43
C GLU A 304 -22.91 4.43 9.06
N PRO A 305 -22.82 3.11 8.75
CA PRO A 305 -22.26 2.68 7.47
C PRO A 305 -23.13 3.18 6.31
N ASP A 306 -22.49 3.83 5.33
CA ASP A 306 -23.15 4.40 4.16
C ASP A 306 -23.91 3.30 3.38
N PRO A 307 -25.10 3.60 2.82
CA PRO A 307 -25.87 2.64 2.04
C PRO A 307 -25.07 1.95 0.92
N LEU A 308 -24.12 2.65 0.29
CA LEU A 308 -23.26 2.06 -0.75
C LEU A 308 -22.42 0.91 -0.20
N LEU A 309 -21.79 1.09 0.97
CA LEU A 309 -20.98 0.06 1.60
C LEU A 309 -21.84 -1.16 1.98
N LYS A 310 -23.02 -0.92 2.55
CA LYS A 310 -23.97 -1.99 2.91
C LYS A 310 -24.40 -2.78 1.67
N GLN A 311 -24.71 -2.10 0.57
CA GLN A 311 -25.05 -2.73 -0.71
C GLN A 311 -23.88 -3.57 -1.25
N MET A 312 -22.65 -3.05 -1.23
CA MET A 312 -21.46 -3.78 -1.70
C MET A 312 -21.24 -5.07 -0.90
N VAL A 313 -21.45 -5.06 0.41
CA VAL A 313 -21.39 -6.27 1.24
C VAL A 313 -22.46 -7.29 0.83
N GLN A 314 -23.70 -6.83 0.60
CA GLN A 314 -24.79 -7.71 0.14
C GLN A 314 -24.53 -8.33 -1.24
N GLU A 315 -23.89 -7.58 -2.14
CA GLU A 315 -23.51 -8.04 -3.48
C GLU A 315 -22.25 -8.92 -3.49
N GLY A 316 -21.59 -9.11 -2.35
CA GLY A 316 -20.32 -9.85 -2.26
C GLY A 316 -19.13 -9.10 -2.88
N LYS A 317 -19.25 -7.80 -3.12
CA LYS A 317 -18.16 -6.93 -3.59
C LYS A 317 -17.29 -6.49 -2.42
N LEU A 318 -16.48 -7.42 -1.93
CA LEU A 318 -15.68 -7.27 -0.71
C LEU A 318 -14.23 -6.82 -0.96
N GLY A 319 -13.91 -6.30 -2.14
CA GLY A 319 -12.57 -5.86 -2.52
C GLY A 319 -11.71 -6.99 -3.08
N VAL A 320 -10.40 -6.90 -2.85
CA VAL A 320 -9.38 -7.81 -3.41
C VAL A 320 -9.73 -9.27 -3.14
N LYS A 321 -10.18 -9.59 -1.92
CA LYS A 321 -10.49 -10.97 -1.52
C LYS A 321 -11.68 -11.60 -2.26
N ALA A 322 -12.57 -10.79 -2.83
CA ALA A 322 -13.74 -11.25 -3.58
C ALA A 322 -13.56 -11.12 -5.11
N GLY A 323 -12.44 -10.54 -5.56
CA GLY A 323 -12.23 -10.20 -6.96
C GLY A 323 -12.98 -8.94 -7.42
N ALA A 324 -13.73 -8.27 -6.54
CA ALA A 324 -14.48 -7.06 -6.86
C ALA A 324 -14.82 -6.28 -5.59
N GLY A 325 -14.73 -4.95 -5.65
CA GLY A 325 -15.06 -3.99 -4.60
C GLY A 325 -15.45 -2.65 -5.21
N PHE A 326 -14.79 -1.56 -4.82
CA PHE A 326 -14.82 -0.30 -5.59
C PHE A 326 -14.16 -0.44 -6.96
N TYR A 327 -13.22 -1.38 -7.06
CA TYR A 327 -12.54 -1.79 -8.29
C TYR A 327 -12.72 -3.28 -8.57
N GLU A 328 -12.53 -3.67 -9.83
CA GLU A 328 -12.45 -5.08 -10.23
C GLU A 328 -11.02 -5.59 -10.04
N TYR A 329 -10.89 -6.80 -9.50
CA TYR A 329 -9.62 -7.47 -9.26
C TYR A 329 -9.60 -8.83 -9.98
N PRO A 330 -8.44 -9.29 -10.46
CA PRO A 330 -8.31 -10.66 -10.93
C PRO A 330 -8.77 -11.61 -9.82
N LYS A 331 -9.78 -12.45 -10.10
CA LYS A 331 -10.26 -13.43 -9.12
C LYS A 331 -9.11 -14.35 -8.73
N ALA A 332 -8.96 -14.60 -7.43
CA ALA A 332 -8.04 -15.61 -6.96
C ALA A 332 -8.44 -16.97 -7.56
N GLU A 333 -7.59 -17.53 -8.41
CA GLU A 333 -7.79 -18.85 -8.99
C GLU A 333 -7.19 -19.88 -8.03
N GLU A 334 -8.00 -20.75 -7.45
CA GLU A 334 -7.49 -21.87 -6.66
C GLU A 334 -7.83 -23.19 -7.34
N ARG A 335 -6.83 -24.04 -7.52
CA ARG A 335 -7.01 -25.41 -8.00
C ARG A 335 -6.27 -26.37 -7.10
N LYS A 336 -6.90 -27.52 -6.87
CA LYS A 336 -6.35 -28.63 -6.08
C LYS A 336 -5.98 -29.76 -7.03
N LEU A 337 -4.72 -30.15 -7.02
CA LEU A 337 -4.19 -31.36 -7.66
C LEU A 337 -4.15 -32.50 -6.64
N SER A 338 -3.64 -33.68 -7.03
CA SER A 338 -3.57 -34.83 -6.13
C SER A 338 -2.68 -34.55 -4.92
N THR A 339 -1.55 -33.88 -5.14
CA THR A 339 -0.52 -33.65 -4.12
C THR A 339 -0.12 -32.19 -3.94
N LEU A 340 -0.67 -31.28 -4.74
CA LEU A 340 -0.45 -29.83 -4.64
C LEU A 340 -1.77 -29.05 -4.55
N VAL A 341 -1.73 -27.86 -3.97
CA VAL A 341 -2.74 -26.81 -4.18
C VAL A 341 -2.05 -25.60 -4.80
N VAL A 342 -2.59 -25.07 -5.88
CA VAL A 342 -2.08 -23.86 -6.54
C VAL A 342 -3.12 -22.77 -6.40
N ARG A 343 -2.72 -21.64 -5.83
CA ARG A 343 -3.58 -20.46 -5.64
C ARG A 343 -2.92 -19.25 -6.28
N ILE A 344 -3.52 -18.71 -7.32
CA ILE A 344 -3.02 -17.58 -8.09
C ILE A 344 -3.81 -16.35 -7.65
N GLU A 345 -3.13 -15.43 -6.99
CA GLU A 345 -3.61 -14.12 -6.55
C GLU A 345 -2.71 -13.06 -7.18
N PRO A 346 -2.91 -12.71 -8.46
CA PRO A 346 -2.02 -11.81 -9.18
C PRO A 346 -1.72 -10.55 -8.35
N PRO A 347 -0.43 -10.16 -8.18
CA PRO A 347 0.74 -10.62 -8.94
C PRO A 347 1.48 -11.85 -8.35
N ILE A 348 0.88 -12.61 -7.43
CA ILE A 348 1.53 -13.70 -6.69
C ILE A 348 0.89 -15.06 -7.03
N ALA A 349 1.71 -16.10 -7.16
CA ALA A 349 1.23 -17.48 -7.19
C ALA A 349 1.75 -18.27 -5.98
N TRP A 350 0.85 -18.90 -5.25
CA TRP A 350 1.14 -19.81 -4.16
C TRP A 350 1.10 -21.26 -4.64
N VAL A 351 2.16 -22.01 -4.37
CA VAL A 351 2.25 -23.45 -4.59
C VAL A 351 2.38 -24.14 -3.24
N TYR A 352 1.32 -24.81 -2.81
CA TYR A 352 1.30 -25.55 -1.55
C TYR A 352 1.60 -27.04 -1.80
N LEU A 353 2.64 -27.56 -1.16
CA LEU A 353 2.84 -29.00 -1.01
C LEU A 353 1.70 -29.56 -0.13
N ASN A 354 0.92 -30.51 -0.64
CA ASN A 354 -0.36 -30.90 -0.06
C ASN A 354 -0.49 -32.43 0.09
N ARG A 355 0.31 -32.99 0.99
CA ARG A 355 0.13 -34.32 1.59
C ARG A 355 0.31 -34.22 3.12
N PRO A 356 -0.48 -33.37 3.81
CA PRO A 356 -0.25 -33.02 5.21
C PRO A 356 -0.27 -34.24 6.16
N GLU A 357 -1.06 -35.27 5.84
CA GLU A 357 -1.14 -36.54 6.55
C GLU A 357 0.15 -37.37 6.48
N ARG A 358 1.03 -37.06 5.52
CA ARG A 358 2.38 -37.63 5.37
C ARG A 358 3.47 -36.58 5.56
N LEU A 359 3.17 -35.46 6.25
CA LEU A 359 4.08 -34.34 6.44
C LEU A 359 4.70 -33.83 5.12
N ASN A 360 3.88 -33.82 4.06
CA ASN A 360 4.27 -33.42 2.71
C ASN A 360 5.49 -34.19 2.16
N ALA A 361 5.61 -35.48 2.50
CA ALA A 361 6.65 -36.34 1.94
C ALA A 361 6.55 -36.37 0.39
N VAL A 362 7.68 -36.27 -0.29
CA VAL A 362 7.76 -36.09 -1.75
C VAL A 362 7.72 -37.46 -2.44
N ASN A 363 6.68 -37.69 -3.26
CA ASN A 363 6.57 -38.85 -4.12
C ASN A 363 6.72 -38.44 -5.61
N VAL A 364 6.72 -39.43 -6.51
CA VAL A 364 6.88 -39.18 -7.96
C VAL A 364 5.74 -38.32 -8.54
N GLU A 365 4.52 -38.47 -8.02
CA GLU A 365 3.36 -37.68 -8.44
C GLU A 365 3.54 -36.20 -8.11
N MET A 366 3.96 -35.88 -6.90
CA MET A 366 4.27 -34.50 -6.49
C MET A 366 5.37 -33.88 -7.34
N LEU A 367 6.40 -34.63 -7.72
CA LEU A 367 7.43 -34.13 -8.64
C LEU A 367 6.88 -33.81 -10.03
N ASN A 368 5.99 -34.66 -10.56
CA ASN A 368 5.33 -34.41 -11.85
C ASN A 368 4.43 -33.19 -11.80
N GLU A 369 3.59 -33.09 -10.77
CA GLU A 369 2.68 -31.97 -10.58
C GLU A 369 3.46 -30.68 -10.41
N LEU A 370 4.50 -30.67 -9.56
CA LEU A 370 5.33 -29.50 -9.33
C LEU A 370 6.03 -29.07 -10.62
N GLY A 371 6.60 -30.01 -11.37
CA GLY A 371 7.24 -29.71 -12.65
C GLY A 371 6.27 -29.11 -13.67
N SER A 372 5.02 -29.57 -13.73
CA SER A 372 4.00 -29.07 -14.67
C SER A 372 3.46 -27.70 -14.24
N VAL A 373 3.26 -27.50 -12.93
CA VAL A 373 2.83 -26.23 -12.36
C VAL A 373 3.87 -25.13 -12.60
N LEU A 374 5.16 -25.45 -12.46
CA LEU A 374 6.24 -24.50 -12.74
C LEU A 374 6.26 -24.08 -14.21
N ASP A 375 6.08 -25.01 -15.14
CA ASP A 375 6.02 -24.69 -16.58
C ASP A 375 4.84 -23.76 -16.91
N GLU A 376 3.67 -24.00 -16.31
CA GLU A 376 2.52 -23.11 -16.50
C GLU A 376 2.76 -21.72 -15.88
N LEU A 377 3.32 -21.68 -14.66
CA LEU A 377 3.54 -20.42 -13.96
C LEU A 377 4.65 -19.57 -14.60
N GLU A 378 5.56 -20.17 -15.36
CA GLU A 378 6.54 -19.44 -16.19
C GLU A 378 5.84 -18.60 -17.26
N GLU A 379 4.85 -19.16 -17.95
CA GLU A 379 4.12 -18.53 -19.08
C GLU A 379 3.07 -17.49 -18.66
N ARG A 380 2.75 -17.36 -17.36
CA ARG A 380 1.72 -16.43 -16.87
C ARG A 380 2.24 -15.00 -16.63
N ASP A 381 1.96 -14.06 -17.52
CA ASP A 381 2.38 -12.66 -17.39
C ASP A 381 1.77 -11.92 -16.17
N ASP A 382 0.61 -12.38 -15.70
CA ASP A 382 -0.07 -11.83 -14.52
C ASP A 382 0.56 -12.28 -13.20
N VAL A 383 1.44 -13.29 -13.22
CA VAL A 383 2.21 -13.75 -12.07
C VAL A 383 3.63 -13.19 -12.12
N ARG A 384 4.02 -12.49 -11.06
CA ARG A 384 5.32 -11.83 -10.93
C ARG A 384 6.25 -12.52 -9.93
N VAL A 385 5.69 -13.17 -8.92
CA VAL A 385 6.46 -13.83 -7.84
C VAL A 385 5.76 -15.12 -7.44
N LEU A 386 6.54 -16.18 -7.21
CA LEU A 386 6.05 -17.44 -6.69
C LEU A 386 6.39 -17.58 -5.20
N ILE A 387 5.46 -18.15 -4.45
CA ILE A 387 5.68 -18.58 -3.07
C ILE A 387 5.40 -20.07 -2.98
N VAL A 388 6.34 -20.84 -2.47
CA VAL A 388 6.18 -22.28 -2.20
C VAL A 388 6.12 -22.49 -0.69
N THR A 389 5.15 -23.26 -0.22
CA THR A 389 5.01 -23.62 1.21
C THR A 389 4.33 -24.99 1.37
N GLY A 390 4.23 -25.53 2.59
CA GLY A 390 3.52 -26.78 2.86
C GLY A 390 2.18 -26.58 3.56
N LYS A 391 1.16 -27.36 3.23
CA LYS A 391 -0.05 -27.46 4.06
C LYS A 391 0.24 -28.23 5.34
N GLY A 392 -0.38 -27.82 6.45
CA GLY A 392 -0.27 -28.51 7.74
C GLY A 392 1.01 -28.14 8.50
N LYS A 393 1.60 -29.13 9.20
CA LYS A 393 2.67 -28.92 10.19
C LYS A 393 4.09 -28.94 9.62
N ALA A 394 4.26 -29.14 8.32
CA ALA A 394 5.57 -29.29 7.69
C ALA A 394 5.59 -28.60 6.34
N PHE A 395 6.75 -28.07 5.97
CA PHE A 395 7.03 -27.74 4.59
C PHE A 395 7.12 -29.04 3.79
N SER A 396 8.07 -29.91 4.15
CA SER A 396 8.16 -31.30 3.71
C SER A 396 9.14 -32.09 4.58
N ALA A 397 8.76 -33.30 4.98
CA ALA A 397 9.60 -34.23 5.72
C ALA A 397 10.62 -35.00 4.86
N GLY A 398 10.71 -34.71 3.56
CA GLY A 398 11.67 -35.34 2.65
C GLY A 398 11.05 -36.30 1.65
N ALA A 399 11.89 -37.09 0.99
CA ALA A 399 11.42 -38.10 0.04
C ALA A 399 10.61 -39.19 0.76
N ASP A 400 9.52 -39.62 0.15
CA ASP A 400 8.67 -40.69 0.68
C ASP A 400 9.42 -42.03 0.63
N VAL A 401 9.96 -42.46 1.78
CA VAL A 401 10.79 -43.68 1.91
C VAL A 401 10.07 -44.96 1.47
N THR A 402 8.74 -44.95 1.41
CA THR A 402 7.97 -46.10 0.88
C THR A 402 8.30 -46.39 -0.59
N GLN A 403 8.73 -45.36 -1.33
CA GLN A 403 9.15 -45.44 -2.74
C GLN A 403 10.49 -46.17 -2.92
N PHE A 404 11.27 -46.38 -1.85
CA PHE A 404 12.58 -47.01 -1.92
C PHE A 404 12.48 -48.55 -1.93
N LYS A 405 11.34 -49.13 -1.54
CA LYS A 405 11.15 -50.58 -1.59
C LYS A 405 11.23 -51.07 -3.04
N GLY A 406 12.17 -51.98 -3.32
CA GLY A 406 12.37 -52.53 -4.66
C GLY A 406 13.11 -51.60 -5.63
N MET A 407 13.75 -50.52 -5.15
CA MET A 407 14.63 -49.69 -5.96
C MET A 407 15.89 -50.46 -6.36
N THR A 408 16.12 -50.55 -7.67
CA THR A 408 17.43 -50.92 -8.25
C THR A 408 18.31 -49.67 -8.39
N PRO A 409 19.66 -49.79 -8.47
CA PRO A 409 20.55 -48.63 -8.66
C PRO A 409 20.15 -47.70 -9.81
N ILE A 410 19.75 -48.24 -10.97
CA ILE A 410 19.34 -47.44 -12.13
C ILE A 410 18.01 -46.71 -11.90
N LYS A 411 17.05 -47.33 -11.20
CA LYS A 411 15.80 -46.66 -10.81
C LYS A 411 16.06 -45.51 -9.82
N ALA A 412 16.95 -45.72 -8.85
CA ALA A 412 17.36 -44.68 -7.90
C ALA A 412 18.06 -43.51 -8.60
N PHE A 413 18.98 -43.79 -9.52
CA PHE A 413 19.64 -42.77 -10.34
C PHE A 413 18.62 -41.95 -11.16
N ARG A 414 17.67 -42.62 -11.84
CA ARG A 414 16.62 -41.94 -12.59
C ARG A 414 15.70 -41.09 -11.71
N PHE A 415 15.34 -41.57 -10.52
CA PHE A 415 14.56 -40.81 -9.56
C PHE A 415 15.30 -39.56 -9.09
N SER A 416 16.57 -39.69 -8.70
CA SER A 416 17.44 -38.57 -8.32
C SER A 416 17.56 -37.54 -9.46
N ARG A 417 17.80 -37.98 -10.69
CA ARG A 417 17.86 -37.10 -11.88
C ARG A 417 16.55 -36.35 -12.12
N LYS A 418 15.42 -37.04 -12.02
CA LYS A 418 14.10 -36.42 -12.18
C LYS A 418 13.82 -35.38 -11.09
N PHE A 419 14.20 -35.68 -9.85
CA PHE A 419 14.05 -34.73 -8.75
C PHE A 419 14.90 -33.48 -9.02
N GLN A 420 16.18 -33.66 -9.38
CA GLN A 420 17.08 -32.57 -9.77
C GLN A 420 16.51 -31.72 -10.92
N GLU A 421 15.92 -32.36 -11.94
CA GLU A 421 15.30 -31.67 -13.07
C GLU A 421 14.19 -30.72 -12.63
N VAL A 422 13.28 -31.17 -11.75
CA VAL A 422 12.21 -30.33 -11.20
C VAL A 422 12.78 -29.20 -10.34
N LEU A 423 13.81 -29.46 -9.53
CA LEU A 423 14.43 -28.42 -8.71
C LEU A 423 15.18 -27.38 -9.57
N ASN A 424 15.77 -27.81 -10.68
CA ASN A 424 16.39 -26.89 -11.63
C ASN A 424 15.35 -25.98 -12.28
N LYS A 425 14.11 -26.43 -12.50
CA LYS A 425 13.03 -25.55 -12.99
C LYS A 425 12.71 -24.42 -12.02
N ILE A 426 12.73 -24.68 -10.71
CA ILE A 426 12.56 -23.64 -9.68
C ILE A 426 13.71 -22.63 -9.77
N GLU A 427 14.94 -23.15 -9.85
CA GLU A 427 16.14 -22.34 -9.91
C GLU A 427 16.18 -21.48 -11.18
N TYR A 428 15.75 -22.01 -12.33
CA TYR A 428 15.78 -21.32 -13.63
C TYR A 428 14.51 -20.55 -13.95
N LEU A 429 13.50 -20.57 -13.07
CA LEU A 429 12.29 -19.80 -13.27
C LEU A 429 12.65 -18.31 -13.43
N THR A 430 12.10 -17.65 -14.43
CA THR A 430 12.43 -16.23 -14.69
C THR A 430 11.84 -15.28 -13.63
N LYS A 431 10.97 -15.81 -12.78
CA LYS A 431 10.31 -15.12 -11.68
C LYS A 431 11.00 -15.45 -10.35
N PRO A 432 11.07 -14.49 -9.40
CA PRO A 432 11.55 -14.77 -8.05
C PRO A 432 10.69 -15.83 -7.35
N VAL A 433 11.35 -16.74 -6.63
CA VAL A 433 10.70 -17.81 -5.86
C VAL A 433 11.05 -17.70 -4.38
N ILE A 434 10.03 -17.47 -3.55
CA ILE A 434 10.13 -17.45 -2.09
C ILE A 434 9.72 -18.82 -1.54
N MET A 435 10.52 -19.36 -0.63
CA MET A 435 10.30 -20.61 0.07
C MET A 435 9.88 -20.30 1.51
N ALA A 436 8.59 -20.39 1.81
CA ALA A 436 8.03 -20.16 3.13
C ALA A 436 7.96 -21.48 3.92
N ILE A 437 8.95 -21.72 4.78
CA ILE A 437 9.15 -22.96 5.53
C ILE A 437 8.33 -22.92 6.83
N ASN A 438 7.14 -23.54 6.81
CA ASN A 438 6.15 -23.53 7.90
C ASN A 438 6.35 -24.62 8.98
N GLY A 439 7.48 -25.32 8.97
CA GLY A 439 7.74 -26.42 9.91
C GLY A 439 8.92 -27.26 9.48
N TYR A 440 8.78 -28.60 9.51
CA TYR A 440 9.84 -29.50 9.05
C TYR A 440 10.17 -29.28 7.57
N ALA A 441 11.46 -29.07 7.27
CA ALA A 441 12.04 -29.14 5.94
C ALA A 441 13.26 -30.08 6.02
N LEU A 442 13.03 -31.36 5.76
CA LEU A 442 14.03 -32.41 5.95
C LEU A 442 14.33 -33.12 4.63
N GLY A 443 15.57 -33.54 4.42
CA GLY A 443 16.01 -34.29 3.25
C GLY A 443 15.59 -33.65 1.93
N GLY A 444 14.89 -34.41 1.08
CA GLY A 444 14.27 -33.88 -0.15
C GLY A 444 13.43 -32.60 0.01
N GLY A 445 12.86 -32.35 1.20
CA GLY A 445 12.10 -31.14 1.51
C GLY A 445 12.97 -29.89 1.63
N ILE A 446 14.13 -29.98 2.31
CA ILE A 446 15.10 -28.89 2.30
C ILE A 446 15.81 -28.79 0.95
N GLU A 447 15.96 -29.90 0.21
CA GLU A 447 16.47 -29.83 -1.18
C GLU A 447 15.54 -28.97 -2.07
N ILE A 448 14.21 -29.12 -1.96
CA ILE A 448 13.24 -28.20 -2.61
C ILE A 448 13.46 -26.77 -2.13
N ALA A 449 13.48 -26.52 -0.82
CA ALA A 449 13.61 -25.15 -0.31
C ALA A 449 14.94 -24.47 -0.70
N MET A 450 16.05 -25.21 -0.80
CA MET A 450 17.34 -24.69 -1.26
C MET A 450 17.38 -24.38 -2.76
N SER A 451 16.40 -24.83 -3.55
CA SER A 451 16.29 -24.47 -4.98
C SER A 451 15.56 -23.14 -5.23
N GLY A 452 14.93 -22.56 -4.20
CA GLY A 452 14.33 -21.22 -4.28
C GLY A 452 15.32 -20.10 -4.02
N ASP A 453 14.94 -18.88 -4.39
CA ASP A 453 15.80 -17.71 -4.31
C ASP A 453 15.93 -17.20 -2.86
N ILE A 454 14.81 -17.16 -2.13
CA ILE A 454 14.73 -16.63 -0.76
C ILE A 454 13.99 -17.62 0.13
N ARG A 455 14.52 -17.90 1.32
CA ARG A 455 13.93 -18.79 2.32
C ARG A 455 13.53 -18.00 3.56
N ILE A 456 12.26 -18.08 3.92
CA ILE A 456 11.69 -17.52 5.15
C ILE A 456 11.21 -18.70 5.99
N ALA A 457 11.66 -18.82 7.23
CA ALA A 457 11.24 -19.91 8.11
C ALA A 457 10.41 -19.42 9.30
N ALA A 458 9.40 -20.20 9.67
CA ALA A 458 8.76 -20.10 10.97
C ALA A 458 9.77 -20.44 12.09
N GLU A 459 9.63 -19.83 13.26
CA GLU A 459 10.47 -20.11 14.43
C GLU A 459 10.47 -21.59 14.82
N SER A 460 9.33 -22.26 14.67
CA SER A 460 9.19 -23.69 14.96
C SER A 460 9.87 -24.61 13.94
N ALA A 461 10.37 -24.08 12.82
CA ALA A 461 10.94 -24.90 11.76
C ALA A 461 12.17 -25.71 12.22
N ARG A 462 12.29 -26.89 11.61
CA ARG A 462 13.38 -27.86 11.84
C ARG A 462 13.92 -28.30 10.49
N ILE A 463 15.23 -28.10 10.29
CA ILE A 463 15.86 -28.17 8.97
C ILE A 463 17.08 -29.09 9.02
N GLY A 464 17.21 -30.02 8.07
CA GLY A 464 18.33 -30.97 8.07
C GLY A 464 18.33 -31.97 6.90
N GLN A 465 19.40 -32.75 6.80
CA GLN A 465 19.63 -33.77 5.74
C GLN A 465 19.83 -35.16 6.37
N PRO A 466 18.75 -35.82 6.84
CA PRO A 466 18.84 -37.04 7.64
C PRO A 466 19.14 -38.32 6.83
N GLU A 467 19.33 -38.23 5.51
CA GLU A 467 19.52 -39.36 4.58
C GLU A 467 20.59 -40.36 5.01
N ILE A 468 21.66 -39.88 5.65
CA ILE A 468 22.77 -40.72 6.10
C ILE A 468 22.32 -41.81 7.08
N ASN A 469 21.29 -41.52 7.89
CA ASN A 469 20.69 -42.44 8.84
C ASN A 469 19.91 -43.58 8.15
N LEU A 470 19.59 -43.42 6.86
CA LEU A 470 18.98 -44.43 6.01
C LEU A 470 20.02 -45.17 5.14
N GLY A 471 21.32 -44.88 5.32
CA GLY A 471 22.41 -45.48 4.54
C GLY A 471 22.55 -44.90 3.13
N ILE A 472 21.99 -43.73 2.87
CA ILE A 472 22.09 -43.02 1.58
C ILE A 472 22.56 -41.57 1.80
N MET A 473 22.94 -40.88 0.73
CA MET A 473 23.26 -39.45 0.79
C MET A 473 22.11 -38.61 0.20
N PRO A 474 22.04 -37.29 0.47
CA PRO A 474 21.13 -36.39 -0.23
C PRO A 474 21.35 -36.46 -1.74
N GLY A 475 20.24 -36.61 -2.48
CA GLY A 475 20.26 -37.01 -3.89
C GLY A 475 19.59 -36.05 -4.86
N ALA A 476 18.81 -35.07 -4.40
CA ALA A 476 18.14 -34.08 -5.26
C ALA A 476 18.93 -32.76 -5.40
N GLY A 477 20.09 -32.65 -4.75
CA GLY A 477 21.02 -31.53 -4.88
C GLY A 477 21.59 -31.02 -3.55
N GLY A 478 21.27 -31.67 -2.44
CA GLY A 478 21.69 -31.28 -1.09
C GLY A 478 23.19 -31.28 -0.90
N THR A 479 23.91 -32.23 -1.50
CA THR A 479 25.38 -32.26 -1.52
C THR A 479 26.01 -31.13 -2.34
N GLN A 480 25.22 -30.40 -3.13
CA GLN A 480 25.69 -29.32 -4.02
C GLN A 480 25.21 -27.94 -3.57
N ARG A 481 23.92 -27.78 -3.25
CA ARG A 481 23.31 -26.49 -2.88
C ARG A 481 23.65 -26.08 -1.44
N MET A 482 23.57 -27.02 -0.49
CA MET A 482 23.86 -26.73 0.91
C MET A 482 25.27 -26.15 1.14
N PRO A 483 26.37 -26.72 0.60
CA PRO A 483 27.69 -26.14 0.79
C PRO A 483 27.90 -24.80 0.08
N ARG A 484 27.08 -24.45 -0.92
CA ARG A 484 27.09 -23.16 -1.62
C ARG A 484 26.32 -22.07 -0.86
N LEU A 485 25.22 -22.43 -0.21
CA LEU A 485 24.42 -21.52 0.63
C LEU A 485 25.07 -21.27 1.99
N THR A 486 25.72 -22.30 2.53
CA THR A 486 26.41 -22.24 3.82
C THR A 486 27.92 -22.20 3.60
N TRP A 487 28.66 -23.19 4.10
CA TRP A 487 30.03 -23.48 3.73
C TRP A 487 30.29 -24.98 3.85
N PRO A 488 31.32 -25.53 3.16
CA PRO A 488 31.52 -26.98 3.06
C PRO A 488 31.54 -27.73 4.39
N SER A 489 32.17 -27.15 5.43
CA SER A 489 32.26 -27.81 6.74
C SER A 489 30.89 -27.90 7.46
N ARG A 490 30.05 -26.86 7.38
CA ARG A 490 28.70 -26.92 7.97
C ARG A 490 27.79 -27.86 7.21
N ALA A 491 27.83 -27.83 5.88
CA ALA A 491 27.10 -28.79 5.06
C ALA A 491 27.49 -30.23 5.39
N LYS A 492 28.79 -30.53 5.49
CA LYS A 492 29.27 -31.85 5.92
C LYS A 492 28.78 -32.23 7.30
N MET A 493 28.80 -31.31 8.27
CA MET A 493 28.30 -31.60 9.62
C MET A 493 26.83 -32.02 9.58
N LEU A 494 25.96 -31.24 8.96
CA LEU A 494 24.53 -31.55 8.87
C LEU A 494 24.25 -32.85 8.10
N ILE A 495 24.98 -33.09 7.00
CA ILE A 495 24.80 -34.29 6.18
C ILE A 495 25.36 -35.54 6.87
N TYR A 496 26.50 -35.43 7.57
CA TYR A 496 27.19 -36.58 8.16
C TYR A 496 26.54 -37.03 9.47
N THR A 497 26.01 -36.10 10.27
CA THR A 497 25.27 -36.45 11.48
C THR A 497 23.81 -36.76 11.19
N GLY A 498 23.26 -36.17 10.13
CA GLY A 498 21.83 -36.27 9.81
C GLY A 498 20.93 -35.51 10.80
N ASP A 499 21.51 -34.62 11.60
CA ASP A 499 20.77 -33.85 12.60
C ASP A 499 19.88 -32.78 11.94
N ALA A 500 18.78 -32.46 12.62
CA ALA A 500 17.94 -31.31 12.30
C ALA A 500 18.26 -30.15 13.25
N ILE A 501 18.47 -28.97 12.69
CA ILE A 501 18.73 -27.73 13.43
C ILE A 501 17.49 -26.83 13.51
N PRO A 502 17.36 -26.00 14.54
CA PRO A 502 16.30 -25.00 14.64
C PRO A 502 16.47 -23.87 13.60
N ALA A 503 15.38 -23.20 13.24
CA ALA A 503 15.36 -22.07 12.29
C ALA A 503 16.39 -20.98 12.63
N SER A 504 16.56 -20.67 13.92
CA SER A 504 17.51 -19.66 14.39
C SER A 504 18.98 -20.03 14.14
N GLU A 505 19.34 -21.31 14.13
CA GLU A 505 20.67 -21.76 13.72
C GLU A 505 20.80 -21.79 12.19
N ALA A 506 19.75 -22.21 11.48
CA ALA A 506 19.72 -22.19 10.02
C ALA A 506 19.95 -20.77 9.47
N LEU A 507 19.38 -19.75 10.11
CA LEU A 507 19.62 -18.34 9.81
C LEU A 507 21.10 -17.95 10.00
N LYS A 508 21.72 -18.34 11.11
CA LYS A 508 23.12 -18.01 11.42
C LYS A 508 24.12 -18.56 10.40
N ILE A 509 23.79 -19.68 9.77
CA ILE A 509 24.67 -20.34 8.79
C ILE A 509 24.32 -20.00 7.33
N GLY A 510 23.32 -19.14 7.09
CA GLY A 510 22.89 -18.75 5.74
C GLY A 510 22.01 -19.78 5.02
N LEU A 511 21.50 -20.79 5.72
CA LEU A 511 20.60 -21.79 5.13
C LEU A 511 19.17 -21.25 4.98
N VAL A 512 18.80 -20.24 5.77
CA VAL A 512 17.55 -19.48 5.70
C VAL A 512 17.88 -18.00 5.76
N ASP A 513 17.12 -17.16 5.07
CA ASP A 513 17.39 -15.72 4.95
C ASP A 513 16.64 -14.88 5.99
N LEU A 514 15.46 -15.35 6.44
CA LEU A 514 14.62 -14.70 7.45
C LEU A 514 13.95 -15.72 8.36
N VAL A 515 13.80 -15.37 9.65
CA VAL A 515 13.01 -16.15 10.62
C VAL A 515 11.95 -15.23 11.23
N VAL A 516 10.72 -15.72 11.28
CA VAL A 516 9.56 -14.98 11.81
C VAL A 516 8.69 -15.88 12.70
N PRO A 517 7.88 -15.31 13.61
CA PRO A 517 6.87 -16.06 14.33
C PRO A 517 5.97 -16.88 13.39
N ASP A 518 5.54 -18.05 13.84
CA ASP A 518 4.79 -19.03 13.04
C ASP A 518 3.53 -18.42 12.38
N ASP A 519 2.79 -17.60 13.12
CA ASP A 519 1.57 -16.92 12.65
C ASP A 519 1.84 -15.76 11.67
N LYS A 520 3.11 -15.34 11.56
CA LYS A 520 3.56 -14.26 10.68
C LYS A 520 4.19 -14.72 9.38
N LEU A 521 4.42 -16.02 9.20
CA LEU A 521 5.11 -16.56 8.03
C LEU A 521 4.40 -16.21 6.70
N GLU A 522 3.09 -16.41 6.62
CA GLU A 522 2.32 -16.13 5.41
C GLU A 522 2.29 -14.63 5.10
N GLU A 523 2.07 -13.81 6.14
CA GLU A 523 2.07 -12.35 6.05
C GLU A 523 3.41 -11.83 5.51
N GLU A 524 4.52 -12.31 6.07
CA GLU A 524 5.85 -11.87 5.69
C GLU A 524 6.25 -12.33 4.27
N ALA A 525 5.92 -13.58 3.91
CA ALA A 525 6.16 -14.08 2.56
C ALA A 525 5.36 -13.27 1.52
N ARG A 526 4.09 -12.97 1.80
CA ARG A 526 3.25 -12.12 0.96
C ARG A 526 3.82 -10.71 0.86
N ARG A 527 4.22 -10.11 1.97
CA ARG A 527 4.81 -8.76 2.02
C ARG A 527 6.07 -8.66 1.16
N LEU A 528 6.97 -9.64 1.28
CA LEU A 528 8.18 -9.69 0.45
C LEU A 528 7.85 -9.91 -1.03
N ALA A 529 6.91 -10.80 -1.33
CA ALA A 529 6.47 -11.05 -2.70
C ALA A 529 5.87 -9.80 -3.35
N LEU A 530 5.00 -9.06 -2.66
CA LEU A 530 4.44 -7.80 -3.17
C LEU A 530 5.56 -6.77 -3.41
N LYS A 531 6.52 -6.65 -2.49
CA LYS A 531 7.68 -5.77 -2.66
C LYS A 531 8.53 -6.12 -3.89
N LEU A 532 8.69 -7.40 -4.19
CA LEU A 532 9.39 -7.88 -5.39
C LEU A 532 8.54 -7.68 -6.66
N ALA A 533 7.23 -7.90 -6.59
CA ALA A 533 6.31 -7.72 -7.71
C ALA A 533 6.24 -6.26 -8.21
N GLU A 534 6.51 -5.30 -7.32
CA GLU A 534 6.64 -3.87 -7.66
C GLU A 534 7.92 -3.50 -8.41
N LYS A 535 8.84 -4.44 -8.64
CA LYS A 535 10.11 -4.20 -9.34
C LYS A 535 10.00 -4.50 -10.84
N PRO A 536 10.93 -3.97 -11.66
CA PRO A 536 10.96 -4.31 -13.08
C PRO A 536 11.31 -5.80 -13.24
N PRO A 537 10.45 -6.60 -13.88
CA PRO A 537 10.53 -8.06 -13.87
C PRO A 537 11.69 -8.54 -14.74
N ILE A 538 11.94 -7.91 -15.88
CA ILE A 538 13.06 -8.25 -16.77
C ILE A 538 14.39 -7.96 -16.07
N ALA A 539 14.47 -6.88 -15.29
CA ALA A 539 15.65 -6.58 -14.49
C ALA A 539 15.85 -7.58 -13.35
N LEU A 540 14.77 -8.01 -12.67
CA LEU A 540 14.84 -9.07 -11.66
C LEU A 540 15.29 -10.41 -12.26
N LEU A 541 14.73 -10.79 -13.42
CA LEU A 541 15.15 -11.96 -14.20
C LEU A 541 16.65 -11.88 -14.50
N ALA A 542 17.09 -10.77 -15.10
CA ALA A 542 18.48 -10.56 -15.48
C ALA A 542 19.43 -10.65 -14.27
N ALA A 543 19.05 -10.03 -13.14
CA ALA A 543 19.83 -10.10 -11.91
C ALA A 543 19.91 -11.53 -11.36
N LYS A 544 18.78 -12.26 -11.32
CA LYS A 544 18.74 -13.66 -10.89
C LYS A 544 19.68 -14.52 -11.74
N TYR A 545 19.59 -14.42 -13.05
CA TYR A 545 20.43 -15.18 -13.98
C TYR A 545 21.92 -14.82 -13.87
N ALA A 546 22.24 -13.52 -13.79
CA ALA A 546 23.63 -13.07 -13.64
C ALA A 546 24.28 -13.65 -12.38
N ILE A 547 23.58 -13.63 -11.25
CA ILE A 547 24.07 -14.20 -9.98
C ILE A 547 24.22 -15.71 -10.11
N GLN A 548 23.17 -16.40 -10.55
CA GLN A 548 23.11 -17.85 -10.51
C GLN A 548 24.13 -18.52 -11.43
N PHE A 549 24.17 -18.10 -12.70
CA PHE A 549 25.09 -18.66 -13.68
C PHE A 549 26.50 -18.08 -13.53
N GLY A 550 26.62 -16.81 -13.16
CA GLY A 550 27.91 -16.17 -12.90
C GLY A 550 28.67 -16.87 -11.77
N MET A 551 27.99 -17.29 -10.71
CA MET A 551 28.61 -18.04 -9.60
C MET A 551 29.07 -19.45 -9.97
N GLN A 552 28.58 -20.04 -11.07
CA GLN A 552 29.04 -21.34 -11.55
C GLN A 552 30.20 -21.23 -12.56
N ALA A 553 30.57 -20.02 -12.95
CA ALA A 553 31.64 -19.76 -13.89
C ALA A 553 32.88 -19.18 -13.19
N ASP A 554 33.99 -19.08 -13.90
CA ASP A 554 35.10 -18.25 -13.44
C ASP A 554 34.67 -16.77 -13.43
N ILE A 555 35.33 -15.97 -12.60
CA ILE A 555 34.94 -14.56 -12.38
C ILE A 555 34.90 -13.74 -13.67
N ARG A 556 35.74 -14.03 -14.68
CA ARG A 556 35.74 -13.26 -15.94
C ARG A 556 34.52 -13.60 -16.78
N THR A 557 34.17 -14.88 -16.87
CA THR A 557 32.95 -15.33 -17.52
C THR A 557 31.72 -14.77 -16.79
N GLY A 558 31.69 -14.81 -15.46
CA GLY A 558 30.61 -14.22 -14.66
C GLY A 558 30.42 -12.72 -14.91
N LEU A 559 31.49 -11.93 -14.91
CA LEU A 559 31.43 -10.49 -15.22
C LEU A 559 30.99 -10.22 -16.66
N SER A 560 31.30 -11.13 -17.60
CA SER A 560 30.85 -11.02 -18.99
C SER A 560 29.34 -11.26 -19.11
N ILE A 561 28.81 -12.26 -18.37
CA ILE A 561 27.36 -12.51 -18.27
C ILE A 561 26.65 -11.28 -17.68
N GLU A 562 27.17 -10.74 -16.58
CA GLU A 562 26.63 -9.54 -15.94
C GLU A 562 26.57 -8.36 -16.91
N SER A 563 27.69 -8.06 -17.58
CA SER A 563 27.77 -6.94 -18.53
C SER A 563 26.78 -7.08 -19.69
N ALA A 564 26.63 -8.29 -20.23
CA ALA A 564 25.69 -8.56 -21.32
C ALA A 564 24.24 -8.36 -20.87
N LEU A 565 23.84 -8.98 -19.75
CA LEU A 565 22.49 -8.87 -19.22
C LEU A 565 22.15 -7.43 -18.80
N PHE A 566 23.09 -6.73 -18.14
CA PHE A 566 22.96 -5.32 -17.79
C PHE A 566 22.71 -4.44 -19.01
N SER A 567 23.45 -4.65 -20.11
CA SER A 567 23.31 -3.84 -21.32
C SER A 567 21.94 -3.98 -21.98
N ILE A 568 21.34 -5.19 -21.97
CA ILE A 568 20.04 -5.46 -22.57
C ILE A 568 18.92 -4.72 -21.81
N LEU A 569 19.07 -4.47 -20.51
CA LEU A 569 18.04 -3.77 -19.72
C LEU A 569 17.77 -2.34 -20.23
N PHE A 570 18.75 -1.69 -20.87
CA PHE A 570 18.58 -0.35 -21.45
C PHE A 570 17.63 -0.31 -22.65
N SER A 571 17.26 -1.47 -23.22
CA SER A 571 16.26 -1.54 -24.29
C SER A 571 14.83 -1.78 -23.79
N THR A 572 14.61 -1.87 -22.48
CA THR A 572 13.28 -2.13 -21.90
C THR A 572 12.51 -0.83 -21.67
N ARG A 573 11.19 -0.85 -21.83
CA ARG A 573 10.31 0.27 -21.46
C ARG A 573 10.31 0.52 -19.96
N ASP A 574 10.54 -0.53 -19.18
CA ASP A 574 10.67 -0.42 -17.73
C ASP A 574 11.86 0.45 -17.32
N PHE A 575 12.97 0.44 -18.08
CA PHE A 575 14.08 1.37 -17.84
C PHE A 575 13.64 2.82 -18.08
N GLU A 576 12.98 3.09 -19.21
CA GLU A 576 12.48 4.43 -19.54
C GLU A 576 11.49 4.95 -18.49
N GLU A 577 10.54 4.10 -18.07
CA GLU A 577 9.57 4.39 -17.02
C GLU A 577 10.25 4.63 -15.67
N GLY A 578 11.26 3.81 -15.31
CA GLY A 578 12.01 3.98 -14.08
C GLY A 578 12.75 5.32 -14.01
N VAL A 579 13.42 5.71 -15.10
CA VAL A 579 14.11 7.00 -15.21
C VAL A 579 13.11 8.16 -15.16
N SER A 580 12.03 8.07 -15.94
CA SER A 580 10.99 9.11 -15.99
C SER A 580 10.32 9.31 -14.64
N ALA A 581 9.89 8.22 -14.01
CA ALA A 581 9.27 8.26 -12.68
C ALA A 581 10.20 8.85 -11.61
N PHE A 582 11.50 8.53 -11.68
CA PHE A 582 12.50 9.09 -10.78
C PHE A 582 12.66 10.61 -10.95
N LEU A 583 12.78 11.09 -12.19
CA LEU A 583 12.87 12.51 -12.50
C LEU A 583 11.59 13.27 -12.09
N GLU A 584 10.43 12.64 -12.28
CA GLU A 584 9.11 13.18 -11.93
C GLU A 584 8.73 12.98 -10.45
N LYS A 585 9.58 12.32 -9.65
CA LYS A 585 9.34 12.00 -8.23
C LYS A 585 8.01 11.27 -7.98
N ARG A 586 7.62 10.37 -8.88
CA ARG A 586 6.45 9.50 -8.74
C ARG A 586 6.86 8.04 -8.59
N LYS A 587 5.92 7.20 -8.13
CA LYS A 587 6.13 5.75 -8.12
C LYS A 587 6.14 5.22 -9.56
N PRO A 588 7.13 4.42 -9.97
CA PRO A 588 7.15 3.80 -11.30
C PRO A 588 6.10 2.70 -11.42
N LYS A 589 5.63 2.47 -12.64
CA LYS A 589 4.68 1.41 -13.03
C LYS A 589 5.34 0.46 -14.04
N PHE A 590 6.09 -0.51 -13.53
CA PHE A 590 6.77 -1.50 -14.36
C PHE A 590 5.82 -2.55 -14.92
N ARG A 591 5.92 -2.82 -16.22
CA ARG A 591 5.08 -3.78 -16.94
C ARG A 591 5.86 -5.03 -17.35
N GLY A 592 7.17 -4.93 -17.54
CA GLY A 592 7.98 -6.00 -18.11
C GLY A 592 7.97 -6.02 -19.63
N GLU A 593 8.04 -4.83 -20.24
CA GLU A 593 8.06 -4.63 -21.68
C GLU A 593 9.40 -4.07 -22.17
#